data_AF-A0A1I8P0M4-F1
#
_entry.id   AF-A0A1I8P0M4-F1
#
_cell.length_a   1.000
_cell.length_b   1.000
_cell.length_c   1.000
_cell.angle_alpha   90.00
_cell.angle_beta   90.00
_cell.angle_gamma   90.00
#
_symmetry.space_group_name_H-M   'P 1'
#
loop_
_entity.id
_entity.type
_entity.pdbx_description
1 polymer ?
#
loop_
_entity_poly.entity_id
_entity_poly.type
_entity_poly.pdbx_seq_one_letter_code
_entity_poly.pdbx_strand_id
1 'polypeptide(L)'
;MLPIAGGGKFISIGDKIRFPDDVTMGFIIEHLLKVPLTVVDNFHSHLEPMEFIRPDSYQDQVSFSYALMKNQWNVVKVDGFDTKTDPKRFYSLHCKLFPYFSYCPHR
;
A
#
# COMPACT_ATOMS: atom_id res chain seq x y z
N MET A 1 -4.30 0.55 22.87
CA MET A 1 -2.85 0.72 22.58
C MET A 1 -2.14 1.68 23.53
N LEU A 2 -2.73 2.83 23.90
CA LEU A 2 -2.05 3.91 24.67
C LEU A 2 -1.24 3.44 25.90
N PRO A 3 -1.74 2.54 26.78
CA PRO A 3 -0.96 2.11 27.95
C PRO A 3 0.33 1.32 27.60
N ILE A 4 0.32 0.60 26.47
CA ILE A 4 1.40 -0.31 26.06
C ILE A 4 2.36 0.35 25.07
N ALA A 5 1.86 1.14 24.14
CA ALA A 5 2.64 1.74 23.06
C ALA A 5 2.88 3.25 23.24
N GLY A 6 2.14 3.92 24.12
CA GLY A 6 2.26 5.37 24.34
C GLY A 6 3.53 5.77 25.10
N GLY A 7 3.87 7.06 25.03
CA GLY A 7 4.98 7.65 25.80
C GLY A 7 6.36 7.07 25.43
N GLY A 8 6.59 6.75 24.16
CA GLY A 8 7.87 6.20 23.67
C GLY A 8 8.01 4.69 23.85
N LYS A 9 7.09 4.01 24.54
CA LYS A 9 7.16 2.56 24.76
C LYS A 9 7.14 1.76 23.45
N PHE A 10 6.43 2.22 22.43
CA PHE A 10 6.43 1.58 21.11
C PHE A 10 7.86 1.42 20.55
N ILE A 11 8.62 2.51 20.54
CA ILE A 11 10.02 2.54 20.08
C ILE A 11 10.86 1.61 20.95
N SER A 12 10.73 1.69 22.28
CA SER A 12 11.48 0.81 23.19
C SER A 12 11.20 -0.67 22.98
N ILE A 13 9.96 -1.04 22.64
CA ILE A 13 9.61 -2.43 22.29
C ILE A 13 10.29 -2.83 20.98
N GLY A 14 10.18 -2.00 19.94
CA GLY A 14 10.81 -2.22 18.62
C GLY A 14 12.32 -2.42 18.74
N ASP A 15 13.00 -1.53 19.48
CA ASP A 15 14.44 -1.63 19.74
C ASP A 15 14.82 -2.93 20.47
N LYS A 16 13.98 -3.35 21.42
CA LYS A 16 14.21 -4.58 22.21
C LYS A 16 14.07 -5.83 21.36
N ILE A 17 13.06 -5.91 20.50
CA ILE A 17 12.85 -7.06 19.61
C ILE A 17 13.70 -6.99 18.33
N ARG A 18 14.27 -5.82 18.02
CA ARG A 18 15.09 -5.53 16.84
C ARG A 18 14.37 -5.80 15.52
N PHE A 19 13.10 -5.41 15.45
CA PHE A 19 12.27 -5.51 14.25
C PHE A 19 11.70 -4.14 13.89
N PRO A 20 11.33 -3.92 12.61
CA PRO A 20 10.75 -2.66 12.14
C PRO A 20 9.36 -2.37 12.75
N ASP A 21 8.85 -1.17 12.51
CA ASP A 21 7.63 -0.65 13.13
C ASP A 21 6.38 -1.48 12.82
N ASP A 22 6.23 -1.97 11.59
CA ASP A 22 5.09 -2.81 11.18
C ASP A 22 5.06 -4.15 11.93
N VAL A 23 6.21 -4.81 12.04
CA VAL A 23 6.37 -6.03 12.84
C VAL A 23 6.17 -5.73 14.33
N THR A 24 6.64 -4.58 14.82
CA THR A 24 6.43 -4.16 16.22
C THR A 24 4.95 -3.94 16.52
N MET A 25 4.20 -3.31 15.62
CA MET A 25 2.75 -3.16 15.73
C MET A 25 2.05 -4.51 15.77
N GLY A 26 2.38 -5.42 14.85
CA GLY A 26 1.84 -6.79 14.83
C GLY A 26 2.15 -7.55 16.12
N PHE A 27 3.39 -7.47 16.61
CA PHE A 27 3.79 -8.08 17.87
C PHE A 27 2.98 -7.56 19.06
N ILE A 28 2.78 -6.25 19.18
CA ILE A 28 1.97 -5.70 20.29
C ILE A 28 0.52 -6.20 20.20
N ILE A 29 -0.09 -6.16 19.02
CA ILE A 29 -1.52 -6.49 18.85
C ILE A 29 -1.76 -7.99 19.03
N GLU A 30 -1.02 -8.84 18.32
CA GLU A 30 -1.25 -10.28 18.34
C GLU A 30 -0.64 -10.95 19.57
N HIS A 31 0.61 -10.60 19.90
CA HIS A 31 1.33 -11.31 20.95
C HIS A 31 1.03 -10.75 22.34
N LEU A 32 1.02 -9.42 22.53
CA LEU A 32 0.79 -8.83 23.86
C LEU A 32 -0.71 -8.66 24.16
N LEU A 33 -1.49 -8.18 23.20
CA LEU A 33 -2.92 -7.89 23.38
C LEU A 33 -3.84 -9.05 23.00
N LYS A 34 -3.32 -10.11 22.36
CA LYS A 34 -4.08 -11.30 21.95
C LYS A 34 -5.26 -11.00 21.02
N VAL A 35 -5.11 -9.98 20.17
CA VAL A 35 -6.10 -9.65 19.14
C VAL A 35 -5.58 -10.17 17.80
N PRO A 36 -6.31 -11.06 17.11
CA PRO A 36 -5.86 -11.60 15.83
C PRO A 36 -5.94 -10.55 14.72
N LEU A 37 -4.99 -10.59 13.78
CA LEU A 37 -5.07 -9.81 12.55
C LEU A 37 -6.27 -10.26 11.71
N THR A 38 -7.04 -9.29 11.22
CA THR A 38 -8.02 -9.53 10.16
C THR A 38 -7.33 -9.36 8.81
N VAL A 39 -7.27 -10.43 8.03
CA VAL A 39 -6.72 -10.40 6.68
C VAL A 39 -7.74 -9.78 5.72
N VAL A 40 -7.29 -8.84 4.91
CA VAL A 40 -8.11 -8.15 3.91
C VAL A 40 -7.34 -8.14 2.59
N ASP A 41 -7.81 -8.92 1.62
CA ASP A 41 -7.12 -9.17 0.34
C ASP A 41 -7.03 -7.93 -0.56
N ASN A 42 -7.76 -6.86 -0.22
CA ASN A 42 -7.82 -5.62 -0.98
C ASN A 42 -6.68 -4.63 -0.64
N PHE A 43 -5.80 -4.97 0.31
CA PHE A 43 -4.60 -4.19 0.61
C PHE A 43 -3.40 -4.71 -0.16
N HIS A 44 -2.87 -3.89 -1.06
CA HIS A 44 -1.74 -4.22 -1.91
C HIS A 44 -0.47 -3.47 -1.54
N SER A 45 0.66 -4.18 -1.55
CA SER A 45 2.01 -3.67 -1.31
C SER A 45 2.91 -3.90 -2.52
N HIS A 46 3.91 -3.05 -2.75
CA HIS A 46 4.85 -3.22 -3.86
C HIS A 46 5.76 -4.46 -3.75
N LEU A 47 5.60 -5.27 -2.70
CA LEU A 47 6.25 -6.57 -2.55
C LEU A 47 5.51 -7.70 -3.28
N GLU A 48 4.33 -7.45 -3.84
CA GLU A 48 3.66 -8.35 -4.78
C GLU A 48 3.62 -7.75 -6.20
N PRO A 49 3.40 -8.54 -7.25
CA PRO A 49 3.35 -8.04 -8.62
C PRO A 49 2.08 -7.20 -8.86
N MET A 50 2.23 -5.87 -8.95
CA MET A 50 1.11 -4.93 -9.16
C MET A 50 0.39 -5.13 -10.50
N GLU A 51 1.06 -5.74 -11.48
CA GLU A 51 0.46 -6.05 -12.79
C GLU A 51 -0.66 -7.10 -12.74
N PHE A 52 -0.72 -7.91 -11.66
CA PHE A 52 -1.73 -8.95 -11.49
C PHE A 52 -3.05 -8.45 -10.90
N ILE A 53 -3.08 -7.22 -10.38
CA ILE A 53 -4.33 -6.61 -9.93
C ILE A 53 -5.21 -6.37 -11.17
N ARG A 54 -6.40 -6.97 -11.17
CA ARG A 54 -7.27 -6.97 -12.35
C ARG A 54 -7.93 -5.59 -12.56
N PRO A 55 -7.93 -5.05 -13.79
CA PRO A 55 -8.50 -3.71 -14.06
C PRO A 55 -9.98 -3.53 -13.70
N ASP A 56 -10.77 -4.60 -13.75
CA ASP A 56 -12.18 -4.61 -13.36
C ASP A 56 -12.40 -4.51 -11.85
N SER A 57 -11.41 -4.91 -11.04
CA SER A 57 -11.50 -4.85 -9.58
C SER A 57 -10.87 -3.61 -8.95
N TYR A 58 -10.37 -2.64 -9.74
CA TYR A 58 -9.65 -1.48 -9.20
C TYR A 58 -10.45 -0.66 -8.19
N GLN A 59 -11.75 -0.49 -8.44
CA GLN A 59 -12.65 0.24 -7.56
C GLN A 59 -12.89 -0.45 -6.21
N ASP A 60 -12.61 -1.76 -6.15
CA ASP A 60 -12.80 -2.56 -4.95
C ASP A 60 -11.51 -2.62 -4.09
N GLN A 61 -10.37 -2.19 -4.62
CA GLN A 61 -9.11 -2.25 -3.88
C GLN A 61 -9.00 -1.09 -2.89
N VAL A 62 -8.39 -1.36 -1.73
CA VAL A 62 -8.22 -0.36 -0.66
C VAL A 62 -6.90 0.38 -0.82
N SER A 63 -5.83 -0.33 -1.19
CA SER A 63 -4.53 0.29 -1.44
C SER A 63 -3.90 -0.22 -2.73
N PHE A 64 -3.05 0.61 -3.30
CA PHE A 64 -2.12 0.26 -4.37
C PHE A 64 -0.73 0.77 -3.97
N SER A 65 0.30 0.21 -4.55
CA SER A 65 1.67 0.65 -4.32
C SER A 65 2.46 0.63 -5.63
N TYR A 66 3.69 1.14 -5.59
CA TYR A 66 4.66 1.01 -6.66
C TYR A 66 6.07 0.92 -6.07
N ALA A 67 6.99 0.30 -6.81
CA ALA A 67 8.42 0.34 -6.49
C ALA A 67 9.28 0.17 -7.74
N LEU A 68 10.49 0.71 -7.70
CA LEU A 68 11.50 0.40 -8.70
C LEU A 68 12.29 -0.84 -8.24
N MET A 69 12.11 -1.97 -8.92
CA MET A 69 12.74 -3.25 -8.61
C MET A 69 13.70 -3.65 -9.73
N LYS A 70 15.02 -3.73 -9.45
CA LYS A 70 16.05 -4.16 -10.43
C LYS A 70 15.91 -3.47 -11.80
N ASN A 71 15.76 -2.14 -11.80
CA ASN A 71 15.56 -1.29 -12.98
C ASN A 71 14.22 -1.47 -13.73
N GLN A 72 13.27 -2.21 -13.18
CA GLN A 72 11.92 -2.30 -13.71
C GLN A 72 10.91 -1.75 -12.69
N TRP A 73 9.94 -0.96 -13.15
CA TRP A 73 8.86 -0.49 -12.30
C TRP A 73 7.86 -1.63 -12.03
N ASN A 74 7.66 -1.95 -10.76
CA ASN A 74 6.51 -2.72 -10.28
C ASN A 74 5.35 -1.73 -10.07
N VAL A 75 4.42 -1.68 -11.02
CA VAL A 75 3.31 -0.72 -11.06
C VAL A 75 2.04 -1.40 -11.56
N VAL A 76 0.90 -0.83 -11.20
CA VAL A 76 -0.40 -1.32 -11.65
C VAL A 76 -0.58 -1.17 -13.17
N LYS A 77 -1.17 -2.17 -13.81
CA LYS A 77 -1.37 -2.19 -15.27
C LYS A 77 -2.63 -1.43 -15.68
N VAL A 78 -2.50 -0.12 -15.85
CA VAL A 78 -3.61 0.77 -16.23
C VAL A 78 -3.24 1.58 -17.46
N ASP A 79 -4.20 1.86 -18.35
CA ASP A 79 -4.05 2.78 -19.48
C ASP A 79 -4.22 4.24 -19.04
N GLY A 80 -3.64 5.19 -19.76
CA GLY A 80 -3.78 6.62 -19.44
C GLY A 80 -2.57 7.43 -19.90
N PHE A 81 -1.99 8.20 -18.99
CA PHE A 81 -0.82 9.03 -19.25
C PHE A 81 0.38 8.19 -19.71
N ASP A 82 1.31 8.82 -20.43
CA ASP A 82 2.56 8.19 -20.82
C ASP A 82 3.44 7.90 -19.58
N THR A 83 4.35 6.94 -19.69
CA THR A 83 5.22 6.52 -18.58
C THR A 83 6.31 7.51 -18.21
N LYS A 84 6.57 8.55 -19.02
CA LYS A 84 7.50 9.63 -18.63
C LYS A 84 6.80 10.61 -17.69
N THR A 85 5.53 10.94 -17.99
CA THR A 85 4.68 11.80 -17.15
C THR A 85 4.20 11.07 -15.89
N ASP A 86 3.78 9.81 -16.03
CA ASP A 86 3.22 9.01 -14.95
C ASP A 86 3.92 7.64 -14.83
N PRO A 87 5.20 7.63 -14.40
CA PRO A 87 5.98 6.39 -14.26
C PRO A 87 5.41 5.46 -13.17
N LYS A 88 4.70 6.02 -12.19
CA LYS A 88 4.13 5.31 -11.03
C LYS A 88 2.69 4.84 -11.27
N ARG A 89 2.10 5.25 -12.39
CA ARG A 89 0.73 4.93 -12.85
C ARG A 89 -0.41 5.49 -11.99
N PHE A 90 -0.12 6.33 -10.99
CA PHE A 90 -1.14 6.81 -10.05
C PHE A 90 -2.04 7.88 -10.64
N TYR A 91 -1.55 8.70 -11.59
CA TYR A 91 -2.43 9.65 -12.30
C TYR A 91 -3.38 8.91 -13.24
N SER A 92 -2.86 7.90 -13.94
CA SER A 92 -3.64 7.04 -14.83
C SER A 92 -4.69 6.24 -14.04
N LEU A 93 -4.30 5.66 -12.89
CA LEU A 93 -5.22 4.97 -11.99
C LEU A 93 -6.30 5.92 -11.44
N HIS A 94 -5.90 7.11 -10.98
CA HIS A 94 -6.84 8.11 -10.50
C HIS A 94 -7.87 8.48 -11.58
N CYS A 95 -7.43 8.77 -12.81
CA CYS A 95 -8.33 9.13 -13.90
C CYS A 95 -9.17 7.95 -14.42
N LYS A 96 -8.71 6.70 -14.22
CA LYS A 96 -9.51 5.51 -14.48
C LYS A 96 -10.68 5.40 -13.51
N LEU A 97 -10.44 5.66 -12.22
CA LEU A 97 -11.45 5.56 -11.14
C LEU A 97 -12.35 6.81 -11.07
N PHE A 98 -11.80 7.98 -11.38
CA PHE A 98 -12.47 9.27 -11.23
C PHE A 98 -12.32 10.11 -12.52
N PRO A 99 -12.99 9.73 -13.61
CA PRO A 99 -12.78 10.34 -14.93
C PRO A 99 -13.32 11.76 -15.09
N TYR A 100 -14.03 12.28 -14.08
CA TYR A 100 -14.74 13.56 -14.14
C TYR A 100 -13.85 14.79 -13.81
N PHE A 101 -12.60 14.59 -13.40
CA PHE A 101 -11.68 15.68 -13.13
C PHE A 101 -11.11 16.28 -14.43
N SER A 102 -11.01 17.62 -14.50
CA SER A 102 -10.64 18.35 -15.73
C SER A 102 -9.21 18.10 -16.22
N TYR A 103 -8.32 17.63 -15.35
CA TYR A 103 -6.93 17.29 -15.70
C TYR A 103 -6.79 15.83 -16.18
N CYS A 104 -7.87 15.05 -16.17
CA CYS A 104 -7.85 13.72 -16.75
C CYS A 104 -7.97 13.80 -18.27
N PRO A 105 -7.11 13.10 -19.02
CA PRO A 105 -7.16 13.10 -20.47
C PRO A 105 -8.51 12.55 -20.93
N HIS A 106 -9.14 13.25 -21.85
CA HIS A 106 -10.34 12.76 -22.51
C HIS A 106 -9.97 11.52 -23.33
N ARG A 107 -10.75 10.45 -23.16
CA ARG A 107 -10.57 9.20 -23.92
C ARG A 107 -10.88 9.39 -25.40
#